data_AF-A0A850Q468-F1
#
_entry.id   AF-A0A850Q468-F1
#
_cell.length_a   1.000
_cell.length_b   1.000
_cell.length_c   1.000
_cell.angle_alpha   90.00
_cell.angle_beta   90.00
_cell.angle_gamma   90.00
#
_symmetry.space_group_name_H-M   'P 1'
#
loop_
_entity.id
_entity.type
_entity.pdbx_description
1 polymer ?
#
loop_
_entity_poly.entity_id
_entity_poly.type
_entity_poly.pdbx_seq_one_letter_code
_entity_poly.pdbx_strand_id
1 'polypeptide(L)'
;MENLKFSIDDDIIDIEWCTINDHEVPKGRKYRIKIDGDKYIVNQECLSGREILIIAGKTPPDRFQLRQKFKGGKVVTIAYDQKVCLTEPGIEKFKTLPLD
;
A
#
# COMPACT_ATOMS: atom_id res chain seq x y z
N MET A 1 -9.09 23.51 -0.40
CA MET A 1 -8.19 22.35 -0.68
C MET A 1 -7.46 22.05 0.59
N GLU A 2 -7.89 21.04 1.33
CA GLU A 2 -7.25 20.66 2.60
C GLU A 2 -5.85 20.13 2.32
N ASN A 3 -4.87 20.92 2.75
CA ASN A 3 -3.50 20.47 2.97
C ASN A 3 -3.53 19.45 4.11
N LEU A 4 -3.67 18.16 3.79
CA LEU A 4 -3.28 17.11 4.73
C LEU A 4 -1.76 17.04 4.77
N LYS A 5 -1.15 17.98 5.51
CA LYS A 5 0.23 17.86 5.98
C LYS A 5 0.26 16.70 6.96
N PHE A 6 0.77 15.54 6.55
CA PHE A 6 1.14 14.50 7.51
C PHE A 6 2.58 14.77 7.96
N SER A 7 2.75 15.10 9.23
CA SER A 7 4.04 15.11 9.91
C SER A 7 4.46 13.66 10.18
N ILE A 8 5.76 13.41 10.17
CA ILE A 8 6.36 12.14 10.59
C ILE A 8 6.21 11.89 12.11
N ASP A 9 5.60 12.84 12.82
CA ASP A 9 5.36 12.87 14.27
C ASP A 9 4.08 12.15 14.72
N ASP A 10 3.17 11.81 13.80
CA ASP A 10 2.03 10.94 14.12
C ASP A 10 2.49 9.48 13.98
N ASP A 11 2.04 8.57 14.86
CA ASP A 11 2.38 7.13 14.90
C ASP A 11 2.14 6.33 13.58
N ILE A 12 1.75 7.00 12.50
CA ILE A 12 1.35 6.46 11.21
C ILE A 12 2.24 7.03 10.10
N ILE A 13 3.00 6.15 9.44
CA ILE A 13 3.85 6.47 8.31
C ILE A 13 3.06 6.41 7.00
N ASP A 14 3.02 7.50 6.24
CA ASP A 14 2.43 7.51 4.89
C ASP A 14 3.46 7.06 3.85
N ILE A 15 3.26 5.86 3.30
CA ILE A 15 4.21 5.23 2.37
C ILE A 15 4.29 5.99 1.05
N GLU A 16 3.15 6.46 0.52
CA GLU A 16 3.10 7.23 -0.72
C GLU A 16 3.93 8.51 -0.57
N TRP A 17 3.77 9.20 0.57
CA TRP A 17 4.54 10.40 0.86
C TRP A 17 6.03 10.12 1.01
N CYS A 18 6.43 9.08 1.77
CA CYS A 18 7.84 8.72 1.91
C CYS A 18 8.48 8.44 0.54
N THR A 19 7.82 7.62 -0.28
CA THR A 19 8.28 7.28 -1.63
C THR A 19 8.41 8.51 -2.54
N ILE A 20 7.41 9.39 -2.57
CA ILE A 20 7.44 10.56 -3.45
C ILE A 20 8.58 11.52 -3.07
N ASN A 21 8.82 11.70 -1.76
CA ASN A 21 9.84 12.61 -1.23
C ASN A 21 11.22 11.96 -1.01
N ASP A 22 11.44 10.75 -1.53
CA ASP A 22 12.72 10.03 -1.38
C ASP A 22 13.13 9.80 0.08
N HIS A 23 12.16 9.61 0.97
CA HIS A 23 12.38 9.26 2.37
C HIS A 23 12.28 7.73 2.56
N GLU A 24 13.13 7.21 3.44
CA GLU A 24 13.04 5.82 3.89
C GLU A 24 11.77 5.59 4.71
N VAL A 25 11.16 4.42 4.56
CA VAL A 25 9.98 4.01 5.33
C VAL A 25 10.45 3.26 6.59
N PRO A 26 10.32 3.83 7.81
CA PRO A 26 10.78 3.17 9.02
C PRO A 26 9.95 1.93 9.37
N LYS A 27 10.62 0.94 9.99
CA LYS A 27 10.03 -0.33 10.44
C LYS A 27 9.26 -0.21 11.75
N GLY A 28 8.41 -1.20 12.04
CA GLY A 28 7.73 -1.33 13.33
C GLY A 28 6.73 -0.22 13.66
N ARG A 29 6.15 0.41 12.63
CA ARG A 29 5.17 1.50 12.77
C ARG A 29 3.78 1.05 12.28
N LYS A 30 2.79 1.93 12.43
CA LYS A 30 1.56 1.83 11.64
C LYS A 30 1.81 2.47 10.29
N TYR A 31 1.19 1.94 9.25
CA TYR A 31 1.39 2.39 7.89
C TYR A 31 0.07 2.85 7.28
N ARG A 32 0.11 4.01 6.63
CA ARG A 32 -0.94 4.43 5.71
C ARG A 32 -0.57 4.02 4.31
N ILE A 33 -1.41 3.18 3.72
CA ILE A 33 -1.26 2.64 2.37
C ILE A 33 -2.39 3.15 1.49
N LYS A 34 -2.13 3.29 0.20
CA LYS A 34 -3.13 3.71 -0.79
C LYS A 34 -3.56 2.54 -1.66
N ILE A 35 -4.84 2.25 -1.72
CA ILE A 35 -5.41 1.20 -2.57
C ILE A 35 -6.56 1.80 -3.37
N ASP A 36 -6.50 1.68 -4.70
CA ASP A 36 -7.47 2.24 -5.66
C ASP A 36 -7.67 3.77 -5.63
N GLY A 37 -7.13 4.48 -4.65
CA GLY A 37 -7.30 5.93 -4.47
C GLY A 37 -7.52 6.27 -3.00
N ASP A 38 -8.10 5.33 -2.27
CA ASP A 38 -8.41 5.44 -0.86
C ASP A 38 -7.20 5.09 0.02
N LYS A 39 -7.19 5.66 1.23
CA LYS A 39 -6.11 5.50 2.21
C LYS A 39 -6.57 4.61 3.36
N TYR A 40 -5.76 3.62 3.70
CA TYR A 40 -6.02 2.65 4.76
C TYR A 40 -4.88 2.63 5.76
N ILE A 41 -5.19 2.46 7.05
CA ILE A 41 -4.18 2.31 8.10
C ILE A 41 -4.05 0.84 8.46
N VAL A 42 -2.83 0.33 8.45
CA VAL A 42 -2.50 -1.05 8.80
C VAL A 42 -1.40 -1.07 9.86
N ASN A 43 -1.46 -2.06 10.75
CA ASN A 43 -0.52 -2.20 11.87
C ASN A 43 0.59 -3.22 11.60
N GLN A 44 0.59 -3.83 10.41
CA GLN A 44 1.54 -4.87 10.01
C GLN A 44 2.49 -4.32 8.95
N GLU A 45 3.79 -4.59 9.10
CA GLU A 45 4.80 -4.20 8.12
C GLU A 45 4.66 -4.97 6.81
N CYS A 46 4.27 -6.26 6.87
CA CYS A 46 4.10 -7.09 5.68
C CYS A 46 2.71 -7.69 5.61
N LEU A 47 2.09 -7.64 4.43
CA LEU A 47 0.75 -8.15 4.14
C LEU A 47 0.80 -9.05 2.92
N SER A 48 -0.07 -10.05 2.85
CA SER A 48 -0.26 -10.85 1.63
C SER A 48 -1.16 -10.12 0.64
N GLY A 49 -1.10 -10.53 -0.64
CA GLY A 49 -2.02 -10.02 -1.65
C GLY A 49 -3.49 -10.14 -1.22
N ARG A 50 -3.87 -11.29 -0.65
CA ARG A 50 -5.20 -11.55 -0.07
C ARG A 50 -5.56 -10.54 1.01
N GLU A 51 -4.67 -10.27 1.96
CA GLU A 51 -4.94 -9.33 3.06
C GLU A 51 -5.19 -7.92 2.53
N ILE A 52 -4.39 -7.47 1.55
CA ILE A 52 -4.55 -6.16 0.92
C ILE A 52 -5.88 -6.06 0.16
N LEU A 53 -6.28 -7.12 -0.56
CA LEU A 53 -7.58 -7.17 -1.24
C LEU A 53 -8.76 -7.08 -0.26
N ILE A 54 -8.68 -7.79 0.86
CA ILE A 54 -9.71 -7.74 1.92
C ILE A 54 -9.78 -6.34 2.54
N ILE A 55 -8.65 -5.70 2.82
CA ILE A 55 -8.59 -4.32 3.34
C ILE A 55 -9.32 -3.36 2.38
N ALA A 56 -9.15 -3.55 1.07
CA ALA A 56 -9.82 -2.78 0.04
C ALA A 56 -11.29 -3.19 -0.23
N GLY A 57 -11.89 -4.03 0.63
CA GLY A 57 -13.28 -4.49 0.51
C GLY A 57 -13.53 -5.45 -0.66
N LYS A 58 -12.48 -6.01 -1.27
CA LYS A 58 -12.60 -6.94 -2.40
C LYS A 58 -12.90 -8.34 -1.91
N THR A 59 -14.20 -8.62 -1.73
CA THR A 59 -14.69 -9.91 -1.25
C THR A 59 -15.68 -10.51 -2.26
N PRO A 60 -15.48 -11.76 -2.71
CA PRO A 60 -14.36 -12.64 -2.37
C PRO A 60 -13.04 -12.18 -3.05
N PRO A 61 -11.88 -12.30 -2.38
CA PRO A 61 -10.61 -11.74 -2.85
C PRO A 61 -10.03 -12.46 -4.07
N ASP A 62 -10.39 -13.72 -4.29
CA ASP A 62 -9.99 -14.52 -5.45
C ASP A 62 -10.60 -14.05 -6.79
N ARG A 63 -11.53 -13.09 -6.77
CA ARG A 63 -12.09 -12.43 -7.96
C ARG A 63 -11.34 -11.18 -8.40
N PHE A 64 -10.19 -10.90 -7.78
CA PHE A 64 -9.44 -9.67 -8.05
C PHE A 64 -7.94 -9.93 -8.16
N GLN A 65 -7.32 -9.29 -9.14
CA GLN A 65 -5.86 -9.16 -9.23
C GLN A 65 -5.40 -7.97 -8.41
N LEU A 66 -4.29 -8.12 -7.69
CA LEU A 66 -3.59 -7.03 -7.02
C LEU A 66 -2.35 -6.61 -7.81
N ARG A 67 -2.17 -5.30 -8.01
CA ARG A 67 -0.96 -4.70 -8.60
C ARG A 67 -0.34 -3.71 -7.64
N GLN A 68 0.97 -3.77 -7.47
CA GLN A 68 1.79 -2.82 -6.73
C GLN A 68 2.47 -1.87 -7.71
N LYS A 69 2.25 -0.57 -7.54
CA LYS A 69 2.89 0.47 -8.35
C LYS A 69 4.03 1.11 -7.56
N PHE A 70 5.18 1.22 -8.22
CA PHE A 70 6.37 1.86 -7.69
C PHE A 70 6.64 3.22 -8.35
N LYS A 71 7.45 4.04 -7.66
CA LYS A 71 8.04 5.27 -8.21
C LYS A 71 8.83 4.94 -9.48
N GLY A 72 8.73 5.82 -10.47
CA GLY A 72 9.29 5.59 -11.81
C GLY A 72 8.40 4.71 -12.71
N GLY A 73 7.19 4.35 -12.26
CA GLY A 73 6.17 3.75 -13.12
C GLY A 73 6.20 2.23 -13.26
N LYS A 74 7.14 1.54 -12.59
CA LYS A 74 7.16 0.08 -12.53
C LYS A 74 5.89 -0.43 -11.85
N VAL A 75 5.25 -1.43 -12.45
CA VAL A 75 4.06 -2.10 -11.91
C VAL A 75 4.32 -3.60 -11.84
N VAL A 76 4.00 -4.22 -10.71
CA VAL A 76 4.19 -5.66 -10.47
C VAL A 76 2.87 -6.26 -10.00
N THR A 77 2.51 -7.44 -10.52
CA THR A 77 1.38 -8.23 -10.01
C THR A 77 1.79 -8.95 -8.73
N ILE A 78 0.94 -8.89 -7.71
CA ILE A 78 1.15 -9.58 -6.44
C ILE A 78 0.23 -10.79 -6.39
N ALA A 79 0.81 -11.98 -6.19
CA ALA A 79 0.03 -13.19 -6.06
C ALA A 79 -0.77 -13.22 -4.75
N TYR A 80 -1.78 -14.09 -4.70
CA TYR A 80 -2.73 -14.19 -3.59
C TYR A 80 -2.05 -14.33 -2.20
N ASP A 81 -1.08 -15.24 -2.08
CA ASP A 81 -0.34 -15.49 -0.83
C ASP A 81 1.04 -14.81 -0.80
N GLN A 82 1.42 -14.08 -1.84
CA GLN A 82 2.70 -13.37 -1.86
C GLN A 82 2.70 -12.30 -0.79
N LYS A 83 3.68 -12.35 0.12
CA LYS A 83 3.93 -11.32 1.12
C LYS A 83 4.66 -10.14 0.49
N VAL A 84 4.19 -8.94 0.79
CA VAL A 84 4.78 -7.66 0.42
C VAL A 84 5.04 -6.88 1.69
N CYS A 85 6.24 -6.35 1.85
CA CYS A 85 6.60 -5.51 2.98
C CYS A 85 6.51 -4.04 2.59
N LEU A 86 5.77 -3.28 3.38
CA LEU A 86 5.44 -1.87 3.19
C LEU A 86 6.66 -0.93 3.27
N THR A 87 7.76 -1.44 3.84
CA THR A 87 9.05 -0.76 3.92
C THR A 87 9.93 -1.03 2.70
N GLU A 88 9.47 -1.82 1.72
CA GLU A 88 10.17 -1.95 0.44
C GLU A 88 10.26 -0.57 -0.22
N PRO A 89 11.44 -0.14 -0.69
CA PRO A 89 11.60 1.18 -1.26
C PRO A 89 10.71 1.40 -2.49
N GLY A 90 10.14 2.59 -2.58
CA GLY A 90 9.53 3.08 -3.81
C GLY A 90 8.07 2.69 -4.01
N ILE A 91 7.38 2.08 -3.04
CA ILE A 91 5.94 1.78 -3.15
C ILE A 91 5.14 3.09 -3.18
N GLU A 92 4.38 3.34 -4.25
CA GLU A 92 3.45 4.46 -4.30
C GLU A 92 2.04 4.06 -3.82
N LYS A 93 1.52 2.96 -4.38
CA LYS A 93 0.13 2.53 -4.16
C LYS A 93 -0.13 1.13 -4.70
N PHE A 94 -1.26 0.59 -4.30
CA PHE A 94 -1.85 -0.64 -4.85
C PHE A 94 -3.06 -0.33 -5.73
N LYS A 95 -3.30 -1.21 -6.70
CA LYS A 95 -4.46 -1.20 -7.58
C LYS A 95 -5.08 -2.57 -7.66
N THR A 96 -6.41 -2.61 -7.64
CA THR A 96 -7.18 -3.84 -7.82
C THR A 96 -7.84 -3.84 -9.19
N LEU A 97 -7.97 -5.03 -9.78
CA LEU A 97 -8.66 -5.24 -11.05
C LEU A 97 -9.55 -6.47 -10.90
N PRO A 98 -10.82 -6.44 -11.32
CA PRO A 98 -11.62 -7.65 -11.42
C PRO A 98 -10.92 -8.69 -12.30
N LEU A 99 -11.04 -9.96 -11.93
CA LEU A 99 -10.73 -11.09 -12.79
C LEU A 99 -12.02 -11.45 -13.54
N ASP A 100 -11.92 -11.63 -14.85
CA ASP A 100 -13.02 -12.05 -15.72
C ASP A 100 -13.40 -13.53 -15.50
#